data_AF-A0A6N8A1S8-F1
#
_entry.id   AF-A0A6N8A1S8-F1
#
_cell.length_a   1.000
_cell.length_b   1.000
_cell.length_c   1.000
_cell.angle_alpha   90.00
_cell.angle_beta   90.00
_cell.angle_gamma   90.00
#
_symmetry.space_group_name_H-M   'P 1'
#
loop_
_entity.id
_entity.type
_entity.pdbx_description
1 polymer ?
#
loop_
_entity_poly.entity_id
_entity_poly.type
_entity_poly.pdbx_seq_one_letter_code
_entity_poly.pdbx_strand_id
1 'polypeptide(L)'
;MAKLDKSWDEDIAKDLFWEKLHHQEDLYPVTFAAFPWLWRFSGRESHKNTDILDFLSFTMKCARSSLEDDGATGTEGKFRGLSLSLSDHQKSWIPEHCHMTNEDMGTLAALEDWYSANCGDIANICVDAVDGNNDYLDAILSVGYASLHGGDAAAGLIIGWADKLEPEEILEYSPLQSWDVSALSALSKLLRSKNDRLAGFLDETVGPHLTCEKTERFL
;
A
#
# COMPACT_ATOMS: atom_id res chain seq x y z
N MET A 1 3.33 -28.15 -4.99
CA MET A 1 2.76 -27.01 -4.24
C MET A 1 2.95 -27.14 -2.73
N ALA A 2 2.66 -28.28 -2.10
CA ALA A 2 2.96 -28.55 -0.68
C ALA A 2 4.46 -28.53 -0.26
N LYS A 3 5.38 -28.13 -1.16
CA LYS A 3 6.81 -28.04 -0.89
C LYS A 3 7.27 -26.60 -0.59
N LEU A 4 6.58 -25.57 -1.09
CA LEU A 4 6.93 -24.17 -0.82
C LEU A 4 6.45 -23.75 0.57
N ASP A 5 5.24 -24.15 1.00
CA ASP A 5 4.75 -23.90 2.37
C ASP A 5 5.61 -24.56 3.46
N LYS A 6 6.14 -25.76 3.21
CA LYS A 6 6.92 -26.52 4.19
C LYS A 6 8.36 -26.05 4.35
N SER A 7 8.81 -25.12 3.51
CA SER A 7 10.16 -24.57 3.52
C SER A 7 10.13 -23.04 3.37
N TRP A 8 9.13 -22.38 3.98
CA TRP A 8 9.13 -20.93 4.08
C TRP A 8 10.37 -20.50 4.86
N ASP A 9 11.25 -19.80 4.18
CA ASP A 9 12.48 -19.26 4.74
C ASP A 9 12.30 -17.75 4.82
N GLU A 10 12.24 -17.23 6.04
CA GLU A 10 11.97 -15.81 6.31
C GLU A 10 13.05 -14.90 5.73
N ASP A 11 14.31 -15.32 5.72
CA ASP A 11 15.40 -14.50 5.20
C ASP A 11 15.34 -14.43 3.67
N ILE A 12 15.01 -15.55 3.02
CA ILE A 12 14.77 -15.58 1.57
C ILE A 12 13.52 -14.77 1.20
N ALA A 13 12.47 -14.84 2.00
CA ALA A 13 11.25 -14.05 1.77
C ALA A 13 11.51 -12.55 1.89
N LYS A 14 12.27 -12.12 2.91
CA LYS A 14 12.65 -10.71 3.09
C LYS A 14 13.51 -10.19 1.94
N ASP A 15 14.52 -10.95 1.49
CA ASP A 15 15.31 -10.58 0.29
C ASP A 15 14.41 -10.48 -0.94
N LEU A 16 13.51 -11.46 -1.15
CA LEU A 16 12.58 -11.42 -2.27
C LEU A 16 11.69 -10.16 -2.22
N PHE A 17 11.09 -9.85 -1.08
CA PHE A 17 10.16 -8.74 -0.93
C PHE A 17 10.84 -7.39 -1.09
N TRP A 18 11.92 -7.17 -0.35
CA TRP A 18 12.48 -5.83 -0.17
C TRP A 18 13.67 -5.52 -1.07
N GLU A 19 14.24 -6.53 -1.74
CA GLU A 19 15.39 -6.34 -2.65
C GLU A 19 15.11 -6.76 -4.10
N LYS A 20 14.14 -7.65 -4.35
CA LYS A 20 13.88 -8.20 -5.71
C LYS A 20 12.54 -7.76 -6.30
N LEU A 21 11.50 -7.75 -5.48
CA LEU A 21 10.16 -7.36 -5.92
C LEU A 21 9.89 -5.88 -5.76
N HIS A 22 10.73 -5.17 -5.03
CA HIS A 22 10.56 -3.76 -4.73
C HIS A 22 11.92 -3.19 -4.35
N HIS A 23 12.16 -1.92 -4.64
CA HIS A 23 13.32 -1.20 -4.15
C HIS A 23 12.91 0.21 -3.73
N GLN A 24 13.10 0.54 -2.45
CA GLN A 24 12.72 1.81 -1.83
C GLN A 24 11.22 2.15 -1.88
N GLU A 25 10.74 2.77 -2.96
CA GLU A 25 9.31 3.00 -3.22
C GLU A 25 8.95 2.72 -4.69
N ASP A 26 9.90 2.15 -5.44
CA ASP A 26 9.73 1.80 -6.84
C ASP A 26 9.12 0.40 -6.98
N LEU A 27 8.08 0.34 -7.80
CA LEU A 27 7.39 -0.88 -8.16
C LEU A 27 7.69 -1.26 -9.60
N TYR A 28 7.68 -2.56 -9.83
CA TYR A 28 7.95 -3.16 -11.13
C TYR A 28 6.79 -4.07 -11.54
N PRO A 29 6.63 -4.39 -12.84
CA PRO A 29 5.60 -5.34 -13.26
C PRO A 29 5.70 -6.70 -12.56
N VAL A 30 6.92 -7.13 -12.22
CA VAL A 30 7.15 -8.37 -11.46
C VAL A 30 6.57 -8.32 -10.04
N THR A 31 6.48 -7.14 -9.42
CA THR A 31 5.82 -6.95 -8.13
C THR A 31 4.35 -7.37 -8.24
N PHE A 32 3.63 -6.83 -9.22
CA PHE A 32 2.22 -7.15 -9.47
C PHE A 32 2.03 -8.61 -9.90
N ALA A 33 2.98 -9.20 -10.62
CA ALA A 33 2.93 -10.62 -10.96
C ALA A 33 3.05 -11.54 -9.72
N ALA A 34 3.70 -11.08 -8.64
CA ALA A 34 3.83 -11.82 -7.39
C ALA A 34 2.56 -11.75 -6.52
N PHE A 35 1.79 -10.67 -6.61
CA PHE A 35 0.61 -10.41 -5.77
C PHE A 35 -0.40 -11.57 -5.68
N PRO A 36 -0.84 -12.18 -6.80
CA PRO A 36 -1.78 -13.31 -6.72
C PRO A 36 -1.25 -14.50 -5.92
N TRP A 37 0.06 -14.70 -5.92
CA TRP A 37 0.72 -15.77 -5.16
C TRP A 37 0.82 -15.41 -3.69
N LEU A 38 1.34 -14.22 -3.40
CA LEU A 38 1.47 -13.70 -2.03
C LEU A 38 0.11 -13.64 -1.33
N TRP A 39 -0.93 -13.19 -2.03
CA TRP A 39 -2.29 -13.18 -1.51
C TRP A 39 -2.82 -14.58 -1.16
N ARG A 40 -2.47 -15.60 -1.94
CA ARG A 40 -2.86 -16.97 -1.63
C ARG A 40 -2.14 -17.51 -0.39
N PHE A 41 -0.92 -17.04 -0.13
CA PHE A 41 -0.11 -17.43 1.01
C PHE A 41 -0.43 -16.64 2.28
N SER A 42 -1.02 -15.44 2.17
CA SER A 42 -1.30 -14.58 3.32
C SER A 42 -2.39 -15.10 4.27
N GLY A 43 -3.31 -15.96 3.81
CA GLY A 43 -4.55 -16.25 4.55
C GLY A 43 -5.20 -17.61 4.34
N ARG A 44 -4.46 -18.69 4.03
CA ARG A 44 -5.06 -20.04 3.88
C ARG A 44 -4.70 -21.07 4.96
N GLU A 45 -3.79 -20.75 5.88
CA GLU A 45 -3.50 -21.60 7.04
C GLU A 45 -3.69 -20.83 8.35
N SER A 46 -3.74 -21.56 9.47
CA SER A 46 -4.16 -21.12 10.81
C SER A 46 -3.37 -19.95 11.44
N HIS A 47 -2.39 -19.39 10.74
CA HIS A 47 -1.64 -18.20 11.11
C HIS A 47 -1.53 -17.26 9.90
N LYS A 48 -1.98 -16.01 10.06
CA LYS A 48 -1.74 -14.95 9.07
C LYS A 48 -0.25 -14.71 8.98
N ASN A 49 0.33 -14.75 7.78
CA ASN A 49 1.74 -14.43 7.58
C ASN A 49 1.89 -12.90 7.53
N THR A 50 2.27 -12.31 8.66
CA THR A 50 2.37 -10.85 8.82
C THR A 50 3.40 -10.22 7.90
N ASP A 51 4.50 -10.91 7.58
CA ASP A 51 5.53 -10.38 6.66
C ASP A 51 4.98 -10.20 5.24
N ILE A 52 4.11 -11.12 4.80
CA ILE A 52 3.42 -10.98 3.51
C ILE A 52 2.43 -9.81 3.56
N LEU A 53 1.67 -9.68 4.65
CA LEU A 53 0.67 -8.61 4.79
C LEU A 53 1.31 -7.23 4.90
N ASP A 54 2.44 -7.12 5.59
CA ASP A 54 3.31 -5.95 5.63
C ASP A 54 3.70 -5.56 4.19
N PHE A 55 4.34 -6.46 3.46
CA PHE A 55 4.76 -6.20 2.08
C PHE A 55 3.60 -5.82 1.15
N LEU A 56 2.46 -6.51 1.26
CA LEU A 56 1.26 -6.20 0.48
C LEU A 56 0.74 -4.79 0.80
N SER A 57 0.61 -4.45 2.09
CA SER A 57 0.11 -3.14 2.54
C SER A 57 1.03 -2.00 2.09
N PHE A 58 2.34 -2.18 2.25
CA PHE A 58 3.33 -1.19 1.82
C PHE A 58 3.31 -1.00 0.30
N THR A 59 3.27 -2.09 -0.47
CA THR A 59 3.18 -2.00 -1.93
C THR A 59 1.88 -1.33 -2.38
N MET A 60 0.76 -1.52 -1.67
CA MET A 60 -0.48 -0.79 -1.96
C MET A 60 -0.31 0.73 -1.84
N LYS A 61 0.45 1.20 -0.84
CA LYS A 61 0.85 2.61 -0.71
C LYS A 61 1.67 3.05 -1.92
N CYS A 62 2.75 2.33 -2.25
CA CYS A 62 3.61 2.68 -3.38
C CYS A 62 2.86 2.71 -4.72
N ALA A 63 1.93 1.78 -4.94
CA ALA A 63 1.13 1.68 -6.16
C ALA A 63 0.18 2.87 -6.35
N ARG A 64 -0.17 3.57 -5.26
CA ARG A 64 -1.07 4.72 -5.25
C ARG A 64 -0.34 6.05 -5.09
N SER A 65 0.96 6.01 -4.81
CA SER A 65 1.71 7.22 -4.50
C SER A 65 1.90 8.13 -5.71
N SER A 66 1.72 9.42 -5.48
CA SER A 66 1.84 10.48 -6.47
C SER A 66 3.23 11.12 -6.50
N LEU A 67 4.27 10.46 -5.98
CA LEU A 67 5.64 11.01 -5.91
C LEU A 67 5.98 11.81 -7.17
N GLU A 68 6.29 13.09 -6.96
CA GLU A 68 6.80 13.96 -8.00
C GLU A 68 8.13 13.38 -8.51
N ASP A 69 8.19 13.24 -9.82
CA ASP A 69 9.20 12.50 -10.59
C ASP A 69 10.63 13.04 -10.36
N ASP A 70 11.42 12.38 -9.50
CA ASP A 70 12.87 12.60 -9.36
C ASP A 70 13.68 11.89 -10.47
N GLY A 71 13.14 11.88 -11.70
CA GLY A 71 13.86 11.48 -12.92
C GLY A 71 13.85 9.99 -13.25
N ALA A 72 13.08 9.18 -12.53
CA ALA A 72 12.90 7.76 -12.82
C ALA A 72 11.53 7.57 -13.46
N THR A 73 11.45 7.71 -14.79
CA THR A 73 10.26 7.58 -15.64
C THR A 73 9.12 6.79 -14.97
N GLY A 74 8.30 7.48 -14.18
CA GLY A 74 7.14 6.89 -13.54
C GLY A 74 6.26 6.39 -14.67
N THR A 75 6.02 5.07 -14.72
CA THR A 75 5.08 4.49 -15.68
C THR A 75 3.73 5.19 -15.53
N GLU A 76 3.29 5.90 -16.56
CA GLU A 76 1.96 6.51 -16.61
C GLU A 76 0.91 5.39 -16.53
N GLY A 77 -0.01 5.45 -15.56
CA GLY A 77 -0.98 4.36 -15.36
C GLY A 77 -1.81 4.51 -14.10
N LYS A 78 -2.81 3.63 -13.95
CA LYS A 78 -3.69 3.59 -12.78
C LYS A 78 -2.94 3.23 -11.49
N PHE A 79 -1.92 2.37 -11.61
CA PHE A 79 -1.05 1.95 -10.52
C PHE A 79 0.41 2.10 -10.93
N ARG A 80 1.21 2.73 -10.07
CA ARG A 80 2.65 2.89 -10.30
C ARG A 80 3.34 1.53 -10.41
N GLY A 81 4.24 1.38 -11.37
CA GLY A 81 4.96 0.13 -11.64
C GLY A 81 4.21 -0.85 -12.56
N LEU A 82 3.00 -0.50 -13.02
CA LEU A 82 2.21 -1.33 -13.93
C LEU A 82 1.69 -0.51 -15.13
N SER A 83 2.58 -0.17 -16.07
CA SER A 83 2.17 0.46 -17.33
C SER A 83 1.53 -0.53 -18.29
N LEU A 84 0.45 -0.11 -18.95
CA LEU A 84 -0.15 -0.82 -20.09
C LEU A 84 0.32 -0.24 -21.45
N SER A 85 1.28 0.68 -21.44
CA SER A 85 1.90 1.22 -22.64
C SER A 85 3.16 0.46 -23.01
N LEU A 86 3.23 -0.01 -24.25
CA LEU A 86 4.44 -0.66 -24.79
C LEU A 86 5.67 0.24 -24.72
N SER A 87 5.53 1.54 -24.94
CA SER A 87 6.66 2.48 -24.94
C SER A 87 7.40 2.51 -23.60
N ASP A 88 6.69 2.24 -22.51
CA ASP A 88 7.24 2.32 -21.17
C ASP A 88 8.15 1.12 -20.86
N HIS A 89 7.97 0.01 -21.60
CA HIS A 89 8.75 -1.22 -21.47
C HIS A 89 9.83 -1.37 -22.54
N GLN A 90 9.87 -0.48 -23.53
CA GLN A 90 10.82 -0.48 -24.65
C GLN A 90 11.97 0.50 -24.41
N LYS A 91 12.63 0.40 -23.26
CA LYS A 91 13.76 1.28 -22.93
C LYS A 91 14.97 0.95 -23.83
N SER A 92 15.70 1.97 -24.23
CA SER A 92 16.87 1.85 -25.13
C SER A 92 18.01 0.99 -24.57
N TRP A 93 18.06 0.82 -23.26
CA TRP A 93 19.04 -0.05 -22.58
C TRP A 93 18.61 -1.52 -22.50
N ILE A 94 17.36 -1.84 -22.87
CA ILE A 94 16.85 -3.22 -22.95
C ILE A 94 17.05 -3.71 -24.39
N PRO A 95 17.68 -4.89 -24.61
CA PRO A 95 17.78 -5.47 -25.96
C PRO A 95 16.41 -5.68 -26.60
N GLU A 96 16.27 -5.41 -27.90
CA GLU A 96 14.98 -5.49 -28.63
C GLU A 96 14.29 -6.85 -28.51
N HIS A 97 15.04 -7.95 -28.47
CA HIS A 97 14.48 -9.30 -28.32
C HIS A 97 13.92 -9.58 -26.92
N CYS A 98 14.19 -8.70 -25.95
CA CYS A 98 13.62 -8.74 -24.60
C CYS A 98 12.49 -7.70 -24.42
N HIS A 99 12.18 -6.91 -25.45
CA HIS A 99 11.08 -5.95 -25.36
C HIS A 99 9.75 -6.68 -25.21
N MET A 100 8.89 -6.14 -24.34
CA MET A 100 7.55 -6.68 -24.19
C MET A 100 6.76 -6.54 -25.50
N THR A 101 5.92 -7.53 -25.74
CA THR A 101 5.05 -7.66 -26.90
C THR A 101 3.61 -7.23 -26.56
N ASN A 102 2.76 -7.14 -27.59
CA ASN A 102 1.32 -6.92 -27.36
C ASN A 102 0.66 -8.05 -26.55
N GLU A 103 1.18 -9.28 -26.61
CA GLU A 103 0.69 -10.40 -25.81
C GLU A 103 1.02 -10.20 -24.32
N ASP A 104 2.22 -9.72 -24.03
CA ASP A 104 2.64 -9.37 -22.66
C ASP A 104 1.76 -8.26 -22.08
N MET A 105 1.36 -7.27 -22.89
CA MET A 105 0.42 -6.23 -22.46
C MET A 105 -0.94 -6.80 -22.04
N GLY A 106 -1.41 -7.86 -22.70
CA GLY A 106 -2.60 -8.59 -22.27
C GLY A 106 -2.44 -9.22 -20.88
N THR A 107 -1.24 -9.71 -20.56
CA THR A 107 -0.91 -10.21 -19.22
C THR A 107 -0.88 -9.08 -18.19
N LEU A 108 -0.28 -7.94 -18.52
CA LEU A 108 -0.26 -6.78 -17.62
C LEU A 108 -1.67 -6.23 -17.34
N ALA A 109 -2.53 -6.18 -18.36
CA ALA A 109 -3.93 -5.77 -18.19
C ALA A 109 -4.68 -6.73 -17.26
N ALA A 110 -4.47 -8.05 -17.40
CA ALA A 110 -5.07 -9.04 -16.50
C ALA A 110 -4.56 -8.91 -15.06
N LEU A 111 -3.30 -8.51 -14.86
CA LEU A 111 -2.75 -8.21 -13.53
C LEU A 111 -3.37 -6.92 -12.96
N GLU A 112 -3.57 -5.87 -13.76
CA GLU A 112 -4.24 -4.64 -13.34
C GLU A 112 -5.69 -4.91 -12.90
N ASP A 113 -6.42 -5.70 -13.69
CA ASP A 113 -7.79 -6.12 -13.39
C ASP A 113 -7.85 -6.94 -12.11
N TRP A 114 -6.95 -7.93 -11.98
CA TRP A 114 -6.87 -8.74 -10.77
C TRP A 114 -6.58 -7.89 -9.54
N TYR A 115 -5.59 -7.01 -9.61
CA TYR A 115 -5.23 -6.15 -8.48
C TYR A 115 -6.37 -5.20 -8.12
N SER A 116 -7.02 -4.58 -9.11
CA SER A 116 -8.20 -3.75 -8.92
C SER A 116 -9.35 -4.49 -8.22
N ALA A 117 -9.54 -5.77 -8.53
CA ALA A 117 -10.59 -6.59 -7.96
C ALA A 117 -10.28 -7.07 -6.52
N ASN A 118 -9.02 -7.15 -6.13
CA ASN A 118 -8.60 -7.74 -4.85
C ASN A 118 -8.06 -6.72 -3.84
N CYS A 119 -7.64 -5.52 -4.25
CA CYS A 119 -6.97 -4.57 -3.36
C CYS A 119 -7.82 -4.18 -2.13
N GLY A 120 -9.15 -4.10 -2.26
CA GLY A 120 -10.05 -3.86 -1.12
C GLY A 120 -10.00 -4.99 -0.08
N ASP A 121 -10.04 -6.25 -0.52
CA ASP A 121 -9.97 -7.40 0.37
C ASP A 121 -8.58 -7.51 1.04
N ILE A 122 -7.52 -7.20 0.28
CA ILE A 122 -6.15 -7.17 0.79
C ILE A 122 -6.03 -6.14 1.91
N ALA A 123 -6.44 -4.88 1.67
CA ALA A 123 -6.40 -3.83 2.69
C ALA A 123 -7.16 -4.22 3.96
N ASN A 124 -8.36 -4.79 3.82
CA ASN A 124 -9.15 -5.23 4.96
C ASN A 124 -8.46 -6.36 5.75
N ILE A 125 -7.86 -7.34 5.07
CA ILE A 125 -7.13 -8.42 5.74
C ILE A 125 -5.89 -7.91 6.49
N CYS A 126 -5.18 -6.92 5.95
CA CYS A 126 -4.05 -6.27 6.62
C CYS A 126 -4.51 -5.54 7.89
N VAL A 127 -5.57 -4.73 7.82
CA VAL A 127 -6.17 -4.08 9.01
C VAL A 127 -6.72 -5.12 9.99
N ASP A 128 -7.16 -6.29 9.51
CA ASP A 128 -7.55 -7.42 10.34
C ASP A 128 -6.40 -8.16 11.00
N ALA A 129 -5.16 -7.92 10.60
CA ALA A 129 -3.96 -8.51 11.20
C ALA A 129 -3.35 -7.63 12.30
N VAL A 130 -3.77 -6.36 12.41
CA VAL A 130 -3.37 -5.45 13.50
C VAL A 130 -3.73 -6.05 14.86
N ASP A 131 -2.78 -6.04 15.79
CA ASP A 131 -2.91 -6.70 17.10
C ASP A 131 -2.50 -5.84 18.30
N GLY A 132 -1.94 -4.64 18.09
CA GLY A 132 -1.57 -3.71 19.15
C GLY A 132 -0.21 -3.98 19.80
N ASN A 133 0.49 -5.06 19.42
CA ASN A 133 1.75 -5.47 20.04
C ASN A 133 2.97 -4.77 19.44
N ASN A 134 2.89 -4.33 18.18
CA ASN A 134 3.96 -3.64 17.48
C ASN A 134 3.42 -2.44 16.69
N ASP A 135 3.60 -1.24 17.24
CA ASP A 135 3.08 0.00 16.65
C ASP A 135 3.56 0.22 15.22
N TYR A 136 4.83 -0.08 14.93
CA TYR A 136 5.37 0.10 13.58
C TYR A 136 4.71 -0.85 12.59
N LEU A 137 4.63 -2.13 12.93
CA LEU A 137 3.97 -3.12 12.08
C LEU A 137 2.48 -2.79 11.90
N ASP A 138 1.77 -2.41 12.97
CA ASP A 138 0.36 -2.06 12.91
C ASP A 138 0.09 -0.83 12.03
N ALA A 139 0.97 0.16 12.07
CA ALA A 139 0.95 1.31 11.18
C ALA A 139 1.10 0.84 9.72
N ILE A 140 2.13 0.04 9.43
CA ILE A 140 2.36 -0.47 8.07
C ILE A 140 1.19 -1.34 7.59
N LEU A 141 0.61 -2.20 8.42
CA LEU A 141 -0.59 -2.97 8.07
C LEU A 141 -1.82 -2.09 7.76
N SER A 142 -1.81 -0.84 8.21
CA SER A 142 -2.90 0.12 8.01
C SER A 142 -2.67 1.06 6.81
N VAL A 143 -1.44 1.23 6.31
CA VAL A 143 -1.16 2.19 5.23
C VAL A 143 -1.86 1.84 3.92
N GLY A 144 -1.95 0.55 3.56
CA GLY A 144 -2.62 0.13 2.33
C GLY A 144 -4.11 0.51 2.31
N TYR A 145 -4.79 0.44 3.47
CA TYR A 145 -6.16 0.91 3.63
C TYR A 145 -6.25 2.43 3.46
N ALA A 146 -5.36 3.17 4.13
CA ALA A 146 -5.34 4.62 4.07
C ALA A 146 -5.06 5.15 2.65
N SER A 147 -4.10 4.57 1.93
CA SER A 147 -3.80 4.90 0.54
C SER A 147 -4.93 4.51 -0.42
N LEU A 148 -5.68 3.43 -0.14
CA LEU A 148 -6.77 2.99 -1.00
C LEU A 148 -8.01 3.89 -0.89
N HIS A 149 -8.35 4.30 0.32
CA HIS A 149 -9.59 5.04 0.61
C HIS A 149 -9.37 6.55 0.76
N GLY A 150 -8.16 6.98 1.09
CA GLY A 150 -7.73 8.37 1.09
C GLY A 150 -6.71 8.59 -0.02
N GLY A 151 -5.56 9.18 0.33
CA GLY A 151 -4.40 9.34 -0.53
C GLY A 151 -3.10 9.32 0.28
N ASP A 152 -2.04 9.88 -0.32
CA ASP A 152 -0.69 9.84 0.25
C ASP A 152 -0.59 10.54 1.61
N ALA A 153 -1.32 11.63 1.83
CA ALA A 153 -1.34 12.32 3.11
C ALA A 153 -1.91 11.43 4.24
N ALA A 154 -2.94 10.64 3.97
CA ALA A 154 -3.50 9.71 4.95
C ALA A 154 -2.50 8.61 5.35
N ALA A 155 -1.80 8.04 4.37
CA ALA A 155 -0.77 7.04 4.62
C ALA A 155 0.47 7.64 5.31
N GLY A 156 0.89 8.83 4.87
CA GLY A 156 1.99 9.58 5.47
C GLY A 156 1.74 9.91 6.95
N LEU A 157 0.51 10.25 7.32
CA LEU A 157 0.14 10.48 8.72
C LEU A 157 0.32 9.22 9.60
N ILE A 158 -0.04 8.05 9.08
CA ILE A 158 0.12 6.78 9.81
C ILE A 158 1.60 6.40 9.96
N ILE A 159 2.41 6.60 8.90
CA ILE A 159 3.85 6.35 8.94
C ILE A 159 4.52 7.32 9.92
N GLY A 160 4.20 8.62 9.83
CA GLY A 160 4.75 9.63 10.74
C GLY A 160 4.44 9.35 12.21
N TRP A 161 3.25 8.82 12.50
CA TRP A 161 2.92 8.33 13.85
C TRP A 161 3.85 7.20 14.32
N ALA A 162 4.10 6.21 13.47
CA ALA A 162 5.00 5.11 13.79
C ALA A 162 6.44 5.59 14.02
N ASP A 163 6.85 6.60 13.26
CA ASP A 163 8.14 7.29 13.39
C ASP A 163 8.19 8.29 14.55
N LYS A 164 7.08 8.45 15.29
CA LYS A 164 6.92 9.34 16.46
C LYS A 164 7.11 10.82 16.13
N LEU A 165 6.69 11.22 14.94
CA LEU A 165 6.60 12.62 14.54
C LEU A 165 5.33 13.24 15.13
N GLU A 166 5.38 14.54 15.40
CA GLU A 166 4.20 15.28 15.85
C GLU A 166 3.23 15.50 14.66
N PRO A 167 1.90 15.46 14.88
CA PRO A 167 0.92 15.67 13.80
C PRO A 167 1.18 16.93 12.99
N GLU A 168 1.55 18.03 13.64
CA GLU A 168 1.80 19.32 13.00
C GLU A 168 2.98 19.24 12.01
N GLU A 169 4.03 18.49 12.35
CA GLU A 169 5.19 18.28 11.47
C GLU A 169 4.81 17.50 10.22
N ILE A 170 3.94 16.49 10.36
CA ILE A 170 3.48 15.67 9.23
C ILE A 170 2.55 16.47 8.31
N LEU A 171 1.63 17.23 8.91
CA LEU A 171 0.59 17.98 8.20
C LEU A 171 1.11 19.26 7.53
N GLU A 172 2.26 19.80 7.95
CA GLU A 172 2.89 20.94 7.30
C GLU A 172 3.22 20.65 5.83
N TYR A 173 3.70 19.43 5.54
CA TYR A 173 4.12 19.03 4.20
C TYR A 173 3.05 18.27 3.41
N SER A 174 2.04 17.73 4.09
CA SER A 174 0.98 16.92 3.47
C SER A 174 -0.37 17.16 4.15
N PRO A 175 -1.04 18.30 3.85
CA PRO A 175 -2.31 18.64 4.45
C PRO A 175 -3.41 17.67 4.01
N LEU A 176 -4.19 17.19 4.99
CA LEU A 176 -5.30 16.25 4.74
C LEU A 176 -6.40 16.90 3.91
N GLN A 177 -6.91 16.13 2.95
CA GLN A 177 -8.13 16.44 2.21
C GLN A 177 -9.35 15.78 2.85
N SER A 178 -10.55 16.12 2.40
CA SER A 178 -11.81 15.60 2.96
C SER A 178 -11.94 14.08 2.84
N TRP A 179 -11.40 13.50 1.77
CA TRP A 179 -11.36 12.04 1.59
C TRP A 179 -10.35 11.37 2.54
N ASP A 180 -9.21 11.99 2.82
CA ASP A 180 -8.25 11.49 3.81
C ASP A 180 -8.87 11.44 5.20
N VAL A 181 -9.52 12.55 5.59
CA VAL A 181 -10.28 12.66 6.84
C VAL A 181 -11.33 11.56 6.96
N SER A 182 -12.08 11.31 5.88
CA SER A 182 -13.09 10.26 5.85
C SER A 182 -12.49 8.85 6.00
N ALA A 183 -11.39 8.58 5.29
CA ALA A 183 -10.67 7.31 5.34
C ALA A 183 -10.07 7.03 6.72
N LEU A 184 -9.37 8.02 7.31
CA LEU A 184 -8.74 7.91 8.63
C LEU A 184 -9.78 7.77 9.74
N SER A 185 -10.93 8.45 9.64
CA SER A 185 -12.04 8.27 10.57
C SER A 185 -12.66 6.87 10.48
N ALA A 186 -12.77 6.29 9.28
CA ALA A 186 -13.22 4.92 9.11
C ALA A 186 -12.19 3.93 9.68
N LEU A 187 -10.91 4.12 9.39
CA LEU A 187 -9.82 3.29 9.89
C LEU A 187 -9.72 3.31 11.42
N SER A 188 -9.80 4.49 12.07
CA SER A 188 -9.84 4.60 13.54
C SER A 188 -10.90 3.70 14.17
N LYS A 189 -12.10 3.63 13.58
CA LYS A 189 -13.18 2.77 14.07
C LYS A 189 -12.84 1.29 13.97
N LEU A 190 -12.15 0.88 12.90
CA LEU A 190 -11.70 -0.51 12.71
C LEU A 190 -10.59 -0.89 13.71
N LEU A 191 -9.75 0.07 14.08
CA LEU A 191 -8.59 -0.13 14.95
C LEU A 191 -8.90 -0.06 16.44
N ARG A 192 -10.01 0.55 16.87
CA ARG A 192 -10.37 0.77 18.29
C ARG A 192 -10.41 -0.48 19.18
N SER A 193 -10.50 -1.69 18.62
CA SER A 193 -10.45 -2.92 19.42
C SER A 193 -9.12 -3.67 19.32
N LYS A 194 -8.18 -3.14 18.53
CA LYS A 194 -6.95 -3.80 18.10
C LYS A 194 -5.71 -2.99 18.46
N ASN A 195 -5.70 -1.70 18.13
CA ASN A 195 -4.66 -0.76 18.51
C ASN A 195 -5.31 0.59 18.90
N ASP A 196 -5.64 0.71 20.19
CA ASP A 196 -6.26 1.91 20.77
C ASP A 196 -5.38 3.16 20.65
N ARG A 197 -4.05 3.00 20.60
CA ARG A 197 -3.12 4.12 20.51
C ARG A 197 -3.15 4.75 19.12
N LEU A 198 -3.06 3.94 18.08
CA LEU A 198 -3.21 4.42 16.70
C LEU A 198 -4.62 4.97 16.47
N ALA A 199 -5.66 4.27 16.93
CA ALA A 199 -7.04 4.77 16.81
C ALA A 199 -7.24 6.13 17.50
N GLY A 200 -6.71 6.30 18.72
CA GLY A 200 -6.76 7.55 19.46
C GLY A 200 -6.03 8.69 18.75
N PHE A 201 -4.81 8.44 18.27
CA PHE A 201 -4.05 9.42 17.49
C PHE A 201 -4.80 9.89 16.23
N LEU A 202 -5.41 8.95 15.49
CA LEU A 202 -6.21 9.28 14.31
C LEU A 202 -7.44 10.13 14.67
N ASP A 203 -8.14 9.80 15.75
CA ASP A 203 -9.30 10.58 16.22
C ASP A 203 -8.93 12.01 16.61
N GLU A 204 -7.82 12.17 17.34
CA GLU A 204 -7.32 13.47 17.81
C GLU A 204 -6.88 14.36 16.64
N THR A 205 -6.20 13.76 15.66
CA THR A 205 -5.69 14.49 14.50
C THR A 205 -6.82 14.89 13.54
N VAL A 206 -7.79 13.99 13.30
CA VAL A 206 -8.85 14.20 12.30
C VAL A 206 -10.07 14.93 12.86
N GLY A 207 -10.33 14.79 14.16
CA GLY A 207 -11.48 15.39 14.85
C GLY A 207 -11.70 16.90 14.58
N PRO A 208 -10.65 17.75 14.63
CA PRO A 208 -10.75 19.18 14.32
C PRO A 208 -11.25 19.45 12.90
N HIS A 209 -10.82 18.64 11.91
CA HIS A 209 -11.21 18.82 10.51
C HIS A 209 -12.70 18.50 10.26
N LEU A 210 -13.25 17.52 10.98
CA LEU A 210 -14.68 17.16 10.90
C LEU A 210 -15.62 18.25 11.43
N THR A 211 -15.13 19.10 12.35
CA THR A 211 -15.90 20.24 12.86
C THR A 211 -15.88 21.46 11.93
N CYS A 212 -14.83 21.63 11.13
CA CYS A 212 -14.70 22.75 10.20
C CYS A 212 -15.67 22.60 9.01
N GLU A 213 -15.73 21.41 8.39
CA GLU A 213 -16.61 21.13 7.25
C GLU A 213 -18.11 21.29 7.57
N LYS A 214 -18.51 21.03 8.81
CA LYS A 214 -19.91 21.23 9.24
C LYS A 214 -20.28 22.70 9.30
N THR A 215 -19.33 23.61 9.47
CA THR A 215 -19.60 25.05 9.58
C THR A 215 -19.77 25.68 8.20
N GLU A 216 -19.09 25.17 7.18
CA GLU A 216 -19.15 25.70 5.81
C GLU A 216 -20.38 25.22 5.00
N ARG A 217 -21.04 24.13 5.40
CA ARG A 217 -22.28 23.67 4.74
C ARG A 217 -23.56 24.44 5.12
N PHE A 218 -23.45 25.44 6.01
CA PHE A 218 -24.59 26.26 6.45
C PHE A 218 -24.45 27.76 6.11
N LEU A 219 -23.51 28.11 5.21
CA LEU A 219 -23.37 29.45 4.62
C LEU A 219 -23.59 29.37 3.10
#